data_AF-A0A022MTD5-F1
#
_entry.id   AF-A0A022MTD5-F1
#
_cell.length_a   1.000
_cell.length_b   1.000
_cell.length_c   1.000
_cell.angle_alpha   90.00
_cell.angle_beta   90.00
_cell.angle_gamma   90.00
#
_symmetry.space_group_name_H-M   'P 1'
#
loop_
_entity.id
_entity.type
_entity.pdbx_description
1 polymer ?
#
loop_
_entity_poly.entity_id
_entity_poly.type
_entity_poly.pdbx_seq_one_letter_code
_entity_poly.pdbx_strand_id
1 'polypeptide(L)'
;MTTLPPELQRISDTHDEANLNSDPATYVYEFMYQGTSIALFEPATPLPIPTEGQIIELHSQLVKVTKVRVAYESAGPGAEVGVAVAVEVEPTTET
;
A
#
# COMPACT_ATOMS: atom_id res chain seq x y z
N MET A 1 -20.98 -9.27 14.48
CA MET A 1 -20.87 -8.47 13.25
C MET A 1 -19.94 -7.31 13.59
N THR A 2 -18.68 -7.36 13.18
CA THR A 2 -17.69 -6.34 13.55
C THR A 2 -17.59 -5.34 12.41
N THR A 3 -18.14 -4.15 12.64
CA THR A 3 -18.10 -3.02 11.71
C THR A 3 -16.67 -2.46 11.69
N LEU A 4 -16.06 -2.40 10.51
CA LEU A 4 -14.77 -1.74 10.30
C LEU A 4 -14.89 -0.24 10.65
N PRO A 5 -13.86 0.37 11.28
CA PRO A 5 -13.88 1.79 11.60
C PRO A 5 -14.02 2.65 10.33
N PRO A 6 -14.69 3.81 10.43
CA PRO A 6 -15.02 4.67 9.29
C PRO A 6 -13.80 5.21 8.54
N GLU A 7 -12.63 5.18 9.17
CA GLU A 7 -11.35 5.62 8.59
C GLU A 7 -10.80 4.63 7.54
N LEU A 8 -11.35 3.41 7.47
CA LEU A 8 -10.99 2.38 6.48
C LEU A 8 -12.03 2.24 5.35
N GLN A 9 -12.99 3.17 5.29
CA GLN A 9 -14.23 2.99 4.54
C GLN A 9 -14.29 3.85 3.27
N ARG A 10 -13.32 3.64 2.37
CA ARG A 10 -13.47 3.77 0.90
C ARG A 10 -12.16 3.35 0.22
N ILE A 11 -12.03 2.06 -0.03
CA ILE A 11 -11.07 1.59 -1.02
C ILE A 11 -11.89 1.46 -2.30
N SER A 12 -11.99 2.55 -3.04
CA SER A 12 -12.65 2.55 -4.33
C SER A 12 -11.70 1.93 -5.36
N ASP A 13 -12.11 0.79 -5.90
CA ASP A 13 -11.62 0.20 -7.14
C ASP A 13 -11.54 1.26 -8.25
N THR A 14 -10.36 1.83 -8.49
CA THR A 14 -10.06 2.47 -9.78
C THR A 14 -8.56 2.44 -10.01
N HIS A 15 -8.12 1.45 -10.80
CA HIS A 15 -6.83 1.49 -11.47
C HIS A 15 -6.89 2.59 -12.53
N ASP A 16 -6.56 3.83 -12.16
CA ASP A 16 -6.27 4.89 -13.12
C ASP A 16 -4.74 5.05 -13.15
N GLU A 17 -4.15 4.74 -14.31
CA GLU A 17 -2.76 5.05 -14.64
C GLU A 17 -2.59 6.57 -14.68
N ALA A 18 -2.42 7.18 -13.50
CA ALA A 18 -2.22 8.61 -13.38
C ALA A 18 -0.77 8.96 -13.74
N ASN A 19 -0.64 9.65 -14.86
CA ASN A 19 0.52 10.33 -15.39
C ASN A 19 1.05 11.35 -14.35
N LEU A 20 1.96 10.91 -13.47
CA LEU A 20 2.56 11.71 -12.38
C LEU A 20 3.58 12.71 -12.94
N ASN A 21 3.10 13.85 -13.43
CA ASN A 21 3.93 15.03 -13.68
C ASN A 21 3.83 16.03 -12.51
N SER A 22 4.95 16.20 -11.82
CA SER A 22 5.45 17.46 -11.26
C SER A 22 4.88 18.05 -9.95
N ASP A 23 4.63 17.21 -8.94
CA ASP A 23 4.74 17.58 -7.51
C ASP A 23 5.15 16.29 -6.76
N PRO A 24 6.01 16.31 -5.72
CA PRO A 24 6.42 15.09 -5.04
C PRO A 24 5.22 14.54 -4.27
N ALA A 25 4.50 13.60 -4.88
CA ALA A 25 3.49 12.85 -4.16
C ALA A 25 4.16 12.16 -2.95
N THR A 26 3.52 12.23 -1.78
CA THR A 26 4.01 11.50 -0.60
C THR A 26 3.56 10.06 -0.72
N TYR A 27 4.49 9.11 -0.67
CA TYR A 27 4.17 7.68 -0.74
C TYR A 27 4.29 7.06 0.65
N VAL A 28 3.31 6.23 1.02
CA VAL A 28 3.33 5.44 2.25
C VAL A 28 3.04 3.99 1.90
N TYR A 29 3.90 3.08 2.30
CA TYR A 29 3.73 1.64 2.13
C TYR A 29 3.48 1.00 3.49
N GLU A 30 2.36 0.31 3.64
CA GLU A 30 2.00 -0.42 4.84
C GLU A 30 1.89 -1.90 4.52
N PHE A 31 2.68 -2.74 5.20
CA PHE A 31 2.60 -4.19 5.11
C PHE A 31 1.76 -4.73 6.26
N MET A 32 0.77 -5.56 5.92
CA MET A 32 -0.18 -6.13 6.86
C MET A 32 -0.14 -7.66 6.85
N TYR A 33 -0.16 -8.26 8.04
CA TYR A 33 -0.37 -9.70 8.23
C TYR A 33 -1.59 -9.93 9.11
N GLN A 34 -2.58 -10.69 8.63
CA GLN A 34 -3.84 -10.96 9.34
C GLN A 34 -4.54 -9.70 9.88
N GLY A 35 -4.52 -8.61 9.09
CA GLY A 35 -5.10 -7.32 9.49
C GLY A 35 -4.30 -6.53 10.53
N THR A 36 -3.07 -6.98 10.86
CA THR A 36 -2.13 -6.26 11.73
C THR A 36 -1.03 -5.64 10.89
N SER A 37 -0.78 -4.33 11.07
CA SER A 37 0.35 -3.64 10.46
C SER A 37 1.66 -4.15 11.05
N ILE A 38 2.57 -4.62 10.20
CA ILE A 38 3.86 -5.21 10.60
C ILE A 38 5.07 -4.38 10.14
N ALA A 39 4.90 -3.55 9.11
CA ALA A 39 5.90 -2.60 8.66
C ALA A 39 5.23 -1.41 7.97
N LEU A 40 5.76 -0.23 8.20
CA LEU A 40 5.35 1.00 7.54
C LEU A 40 6.60 1.72 7.03
N PHE A 41 6.54 2.19 5.79
CA PHE A 41 7.67 2.85 5.14
C PHE A 41 7.21 4.01 4.26
N GLU A 42 7.86 5.15 4.43
CA GLU A 42 7.60 6.39 3.68
C GLU A 42 8.82 6.72 2.81
N PRO A 43 8.90 6.22 1.57
CA PRO A 43 10.04 6.53 0.73
C PRO A 43 10.03 7.97 0.25
N ALA A 44 11.23 8.53 0.11
CA ALA A 44 11.43 9.81 -0.58
C ALA A 44 11.13 9.75 -2.09
N THR A 45 11.01 8.55 -2.69
CA THR A 45 10.71 8.33 -4.10
C THR A 45 9.79 7.12 -4.29
N PRO A 46 8.86 7.12 -5.26
CA PRO A 46 7.98 5.97 -5.50
C PRO A 46 8.78 4.68 -5.69
N LEU A 47 8.38 3.63 -4.96
CA LEU A 47 8.91 2.28 -5.15
C LEU A 47 7.99 1.48 -6.07
N PRO A 48 8.51 0.46 -6.78
CA PRO A 48 7.65 -0.47 -7.49
C PRO A 48 6.65 -1.10 -6.51
N ILE A 49 5.36 -0.96 -6.83
CA ILE A 49 4.28 -1.54 -6.04
C ILE A 49 4.35 -3.07 -6.21
N PRO A 50 4.40 -3.86 -5.11
CA PRO A 50 4.42 -5.32 -5.21
C PRO A 50 3.19 -5.85 -5.95
N THR A 51 3.29 -7.03 -6.55
CA THR A 51 2.15 -7.71 -7.19
C THR A 51 1.66 -8.90 -6.37
N GLU A 52 0.38 -9.23 -6.47
CA GLU A 52 -0.15 -10.43 -5.83
C GLU A 52 0.61 -11.69 -6.31
N GLY A 53 0.94 -12.58 -5.36
CA GLY A 53 1.75 -13.77 -5.58
C GLY A 53 3.26 -13.52 -5.58
N GLN A 54 3.73 -12.27 -5.59
CA GLN A 54 5.15 -11.95 -5.49
C GLN A 54 5.70 -12.36 -4.11
N ILE A 55 6.90 -12.93 -4.09
CA ILE A 55 7.66 -13.19 -2.87
C ILE A 55 8.64 -12.04 -2.67
N ILE A 56 8.61 -11.42 -1.50
CA ILE A 56 9.51 -10.33 -1.10
C ILE A 56 10.14 -10.65 0.25
N GLU A 57 11.30 -10.04 0.51
CA GLU A 57 11.92 -10.10 1.83
C GLU A 57 11.48 -8.89 2.67
N LEU A 58 10.85 -9.17 3.82
CA LEU A 58 10.44 -8.17 4.80
C LEU A 58 11.09 -8.50 6.14
N HIS A 59 11.93 -7.61 6.66
CA HIS A 59 12.67 -7.82 7.92
C HIS A 59 13.37 -9.20 8.02
N SER A 60 14.07 -9.60 6.94
CA SER A 60 14.77 -10.91 6.84
C SER A 60 13.85 -12.13 6.87
N GLN A 61 12.56 -11.96 6.56
CA GLN A 61 11.60 -13.03 6.36
C GLN A 61 11.03 -12.98 4.95
N LEU A 62 10.97 -14.14 4.28
CA LEU A 62 10.26 -14.25 3.01
C LEU A 62 8.75 -14.22 3.26
N VAL A 63 8.08 -13.30 2.60
CA VAL A 63 6.63 -13.15 2.65
C VAL A 63 6.07 -13.12 1.22
N LYS A 64 4.92 -13.77 1.05
CA LYS A 64 4.17 -13.77 -0.20
C LYS A 64 3.10 -12.70 -0.12
N VAL A 65 3.03 -11.84 -1.12
CA VAL A 65 1.97 -10.84 -1.25
C VAL A 65 0.67 -11.54 -1.60
N THR A 66 -0.34 -11.38 -0.76
CA THR A 66 -1.67 -11.99 -0.95
C THR A 66 -2.70 -10.99 -1.44
N LYS A 67 -2.48 -9.71 -1.19
CA LYS A 67 -3.36 -8.64 -1.70
C LYS A 67 -2.63 -7.31 -1.71
N VAL A 68 -2.96 -6.45 -2.67
CA VAL A 68 -2.44 -5.09 -2.75
C VAL A 68 -3.61 -4.13 -2.90
N ARG A 69 -3.59 -3.05 -2.14
CA ARG A 69 -4.60 -1.98 -2.20
C ARG A 69 -3.87 -0.65 -2.30
N VAL A 70 -4.24 0.16 -3.29
CA VAL A 70 -3.68 1.50 -3.49
C VAL A 70 -4.79 2.51 -3.29
N ALA A 71 -4.55 3.49 -2.44
CA ALA A 71 -5.44 4.61 -2.19
C ALA A 71 -4.73 5.91 -2.53
N TYR A 72 -5.42 6.79 -3.25
CA TYR A 72 -4.94 8.13 -3.56
C TYR A 72 -5.70 9.12 -2.68
N GLU A 73 -4.97 9.89 -1.88
CA GLU A 73 -5.53 10.98 -1.09
C GLU A 73 -5.15 12.30 -1.76
N SER A 74 -6.15 13.14 -2.05
CA SER A 74 -5.93 14.54 -2.42
C SER A 74 -6.77 15.39 -1.47
N ALA A 75 -6.11 16.16 -0.61
CA ALA A 75 -6.77 16.94 0.44
C ALA A 75 -7.46 18.23 -0.07
N GLY A 76 -7.62 18.39 -1.38
CA GLY A 76 -8.32 19.50 -2.01
C GLY A 76 -7.51 20.20 -3.10
N PRO A 77 -8.06 21.26 -3.72
CA PRO A 77 -7.38 22.00 -4.77
C PRO A 77 -6.09 22.65 -4.23
N GLY A 78 -4.93 22.23 -4.76
CA GLY A 78 -3.61 22.71 -4.37
C GLY A 78 -2.93 21.93 -3.24
N ALA A 79 -3.53 20.83 -2.76
CA ALA A 79 -2.89 19.92 -1.83
C ALA A 79 -2.01 18.90 -2.56
N GLU A 80 -0.89 18.52 -1.93
CA GLU A 80 -0.04 17.42 -2.39
C GLU A 80 -0.84 16.12 -2.46
N VAL A 81 -0.59 15.31 -3.49
CA VAL A 81 -1.22 13.99 -3.62
C VAL A 81 -0.49 13.02 -2.70
N GLY A 82 -1.21 12.40 -1.77
CA GLY A 82 -0.73 11.27 -0.99
C GLY A 82 -1.09 9.96 -1.70
N VAL A 83 -0.16 9.01 -1.73
CA VAL A 83 -0.38 7.65 -2.23
C VAL A 83 -0.12 6.67 -1.09
N ALA A 84 -1.17 6.02 -0.61
CA ALA A 84 -1.08 4.97 0.39
C ALA A 84 -1.20 3.60 -0.29
N VAL A 85 -0.20 2.74 -0.08
CA VAL A 85 -0.12 1.39 -0.62
C VAL A 85 -0.18 0.42 0.55
N ALA A 86 -1.30 -0.28 0.71
CA ALA A 86 -1.47 -1.33 1.71
C ALA A 86 -1.24 -2.71 1.06
N VAL A 87 -0.29 -3.47 1.59
CA VAL A 87 0.14 -4.76 1.07
C VAL A 87 -0.16 -5.84 2.12
N GLU A 88 -1.14 -6.69 1.86
CA GLU A 88 -1.35 -7.89 2.67
C GLU A 88 -0.34 -8.96 2.27
N VAL A 89 0.32 -9.54 3.26
CA VAL A 89 1.38 -10.53 3.06
C VAL A 89 1.16 -11.73 3.98
N GLU A 90 1.69 -12.88 3.61
CA GLU A 90 1.76 -14.07 4.45
C GLU A 90 3.19 -14.63 4.50
N PRO A 91 3.66 -15.13 5.65
CA PRO A 91 4.90 -15.88 5.75
C PRO A 91 4.96 -17.01 4.71
N THR A 92 6.10 -17.17 4.03
CA THR A 92 6.33 -18.30 3.14
C THR A 92 7.72 -18.89 3.31
N THR A 93 7.84 -20.18 2.96
CA THR A 93 9.12 -20.88 2.82
C THR A 93 9.43 -21.20 1.36
N GLU A 94 8.62 -20.71 0.42
CA GLU A 94 8.85 -20.83 -1.01
C GLU A 94 10.10 -20.01 -1.38
N THR A 95 11.09 -20.67 -1.98
CA THR A 95 12.33 -20.10 -2.53
C THR A 95 12.31 -20.09 -4.04
#